data_AF-A0A9W7CPL1-F1
#
_entry.id   AF-A0A9W7CPL1-F1
#
_cell.length_a   1.000
_cell.length_b   1.000
_cell.length_c   1.000
_cell.angle_alpha   90.00
_cell.angle_beta   90.00
_cell.angle_gamma   90.00
#
_symmetry.space_group_name_H-M   'P 1'
#
loop_
_entity.id
_entity.type
_entity.pdbx_description
1 polymer ?
#
loop_
_entity_poly.entity_id
_entity_poly.type
_entity_poly.pdbx_seq_one_letter_code
_entity_poly.pdbx_strand_id
1 'polypeptide(L)'
;MPHVAVVSRLLDAASAGAAPALDGNLLCQICLDAPAAVSQLCGAACLAELCASCVARHLAAGVYAFYPGVLPKVRCPVCLTLLNKSQWQKFVQKEPQQQEQEQVDDNSHVLDKYAVLCRQSCGFQSPCCHNADYTMLPHCDSTGDGEDKLVELTSLQVEALPELLVRAVEFCYHRQDTSELYEFMTDKFQDKVEEVLSKLLPKIDDEERRAALLLWHLSKNPNTQTRCCKAAVCFKCKATNHHDGNCRDFVEEENVVECRGCGVTVVMVEGCDSLRCL
;
A
#
# COMPACT_ATOMS: atom_id res chain seq x y z
N MET A 1 12.15 10.58 -33.50
CA MET A 1 13.06 9.48 -33.10
C MET A 1 12.58 8.99 -31.75
N PRO A 2 12.32 7.69 -31.55
CA PRO A 2 11.90 7.16 -30.26
C PRO A 2 13.06 7.30 -29.26
N HIS A 3 12.80 7.92 -28.12
CA HIS A 3 13.76 7.99 -27.02
C HIS A 3 13.46 6.85 -26.05
N VAL A 4 14.45 5.99 -25.84
CA VAL A 4 14.41 4.92 -24.84
C VAL A 4 14.67 5.55 -23.47
N ALA A 5 13.67 5.56 -22.59
CA ALA A 5 13.79 6.10 -21.24
C ALA A 5 13.71 4.98 -20.21
N VAL A 6 14.73 4.90 -19.34
CA VAL A 6 14.67 4.06 -18.14
C VAL A 6 14.02 4.91 -17.05
N VAL A 7 12.90 4.46 -16.51
CA VAL A 7 12.45 4.95 -15.21
C VAL A 7 13.45 4.39 -14.21
N SER A 8 14.52 5.10 -13.85
CA SER A 8 15.50 4.65 -12.85
C SER A 8 15.54 5.56 -11.63
N ARG A 9 15.76 4.88 -10.49
CA ARG A 9 15.89 5.27 -9.07
C ARG A 9 15.77 6.75 -8.73
N LEU A 10 14.73 7.12 -7.98
CA LEU A 10 14.70 8.24 -7.03
C LEU A 10 13.44 8.09 -6.12
N LEU A 11 13.50 7.19 -5.13
CA LEU A 11 12.52 7.15 -4.02
C LEU A 11 13.20 7.14 -2.63
N ASP A 12 14.51 7.37 -2.56
CA ASP A 12 15.23 7.53 -1.30
C ASP A 12 15.69 8.98 -1.15
N ALA A 13 14.88 9.79 -0.47
CA ALA A 13 15.34 10.87 0.41
C ALA A 13 14.16 11.68 0.94
N ALA A 14 13.80 11.47 2.20
CA ALA A 14 13.12 12.49 3.02
C ALA A 14 13.70 12.45 4.45
N SER A 15 14.80 13.21 4.57
CA SER A 15 15.31 13.94 5.74
C SER A 15 14.83 13.61 7.16
N ALA A 16 15.77 13.15 8.00
CA ALA A 16 15.74 13.33 9.45
C ALA A 16 16.18 14.77 9.79
N GLY A 17 15.21 15.64 10.08
CA GLY A 17 15.48 16.92 10.72
C GLY A 17 15.54 16.73 12.24
N ALA A 18 16.68 17.06 12.86
CA ALA A 18 16.83 17.02 14.31
C ALA A 18 15.92 18.06 14.97
N ALA A 19 15.02 17.62 15.85
CA ALA A 19 14.19 18.50 16.66
C ALA A 19 15.00 19.11 17.83
N PRO A 20 14.71 20.36 18.24
CA PRO A 20 15.34 20.95 19.41
C PRO A 20 14.81 20.29 20.69
N ALA A 21 15.71 19.97 21.61
CA ALA A 21 15.37 19.43 22.93
C ALA A 21 14.65 20.50 23.76
N LEU A 22 13.38 20.27 24.07
CA LEU A 22 12.67 21.01 25.11
C LEU A 22 12.78 20.23 26.42
N ASP A 23 13.46 20.85 27.38
CA ASP A 23 13.59 20.39 28.77
C ASP A 23 12.21 20.33 29.44
N GLY A 24 11.72 19.11 29.59
CA GLY A 24 10.53 18.73 30.33
C GLY A 24 10.33 17.24 30.09
N ASN A 25 10.28 16.44 31.14
CA ASN A 25 10.06 15.00 31.01
C ASN A 25 8.60 14.78 30.56
N LEU A 26 8.34 14.95 29.27
CA LEU A 26 7.01 14.80 28.69
C LEU A 26 6.58 13.35 28.88
N LEU A 27 5.41 13.17 29.49
CA LEU A 27 4.82 11.84 29.67
C LEU A 27 4.14 11.40 28.38
N CYS A 28 4.15 10.11 28.12
CA CYS A 28 3.47 9.50 26.98
C CYS A 28 1.98 9.84 27.00
N GLN A 29 1.46 10.37 25.89
CA GLN A 29 0.05 10.74 25.73
C GLN A 29 -0.94 9.55 25.74
N ILE A 30 -0.46 8.30 25.64
CA ILE A 30 -1.29 7.09 25.69
C ILE A 30 -1.36 6.51 27.10
N CYS A 31 -0.22 6.18 27.72
CA CYS A 31 -0.22 5.56 29.05
C CYS A 31 -0.17 6.55 30.21
N LEU A 32 0.20 7.82 29.95
CA LEU A 32 0.36 8.88 30.94
C LEU A 32 1.36 8.58 32.06
N ASP A 33 2.28 7.64 31.84
CA ASP A 33 3.16 7.08 32.88
C ASP A 33 4.64 7.05 32.45
N ALA A 34 4.93 6.44 31.29
CA ALA A 34 6.29 6.37 30.76
C ALA A 34 6.72 7.69 30.09
N PRO A 35 8.03 8.02 30.09
CA PRO A 35 8.53 9.16 29.34
C PRO A 35 8.30 8.98 27.84
N ALA A 36 7.99 10.09 27.16
CA ALA A 36 7.87 10.14 25.70
C ALA A 36 9.26 9.97 25.06
N ALA A 37 9.34 9.06 24.09
CA ALA A 37 10.56 8.74 23.34
C ALA A 37 10.35 8.83 21.82
N VAL A 38 9.08 8.88 21.38
CA VAL A 38 8.67 8.96 19.99
C VAL A 38 7.87 10.23 19.82
N SER A 39 8.39 11.12 18.98
CA SER A 39 7.71 12.34 18.55
C SER A 39 7.65 12.45 17.03
N GLN A 40 6.82 13.37 16.54
CA GLN A 40 6.69 13.68 15.11
C GLN A 40 6.38 12.46 14.21
N LEU A 41 5.60 11.50 14.73
CA LEU A 41 5.39 10.18 14.12
C LEU A 41 4.94 10.23 12.64
N CYS A 42 4.04 11.15 12.29
CA CYS A 42 3.53 11.29 10.92
C CYS A 42 4.16 12.47 10.15
N GLY A 43 5.16 13.16 10.71
CA GLY A 43 5.86 14.30 10.11
C GLY A 43 6.11 15.46 11.08
N ALA A 44 6.81 16.50 10.62
CA ALA A 44 7.29 17.60 11.46
C ALA A 44 6.21 18.39 12.23
N ALA A 45 4.98 18.43 11.70
CA ALA A 45 3.83 19.09 12.36
C ALA A 45 3.09 18.17 13.36
N CYS A 46 3.51 16.91 13.51
CA CYS A 46 2.86 15.95 14.39
C CYS A 46 3.27 16.20 15.85
N LEU A 47 2.26 16.43 16.69
CA LEU A 47 2.41 16.72 18.13
C LEU A 47 2.39 15.46 19.00
N ALA A 48 2.66 14.30 18.41
CA ALA A 48 2.68 13.04 19.14
C ALA A 48 3.85 13.04 20.12
N GLU A 49 3.59 12.66 21.36
CA GLU A 49 4.59 12.45 22.41
C GLU A 49 4.31 11.11 23.07
N LEU A 50 4.99 10.04 22.63
CA LEU A 50 4.62 8.67 22.92
C LEU A 50 5.81 7.84 23.40
N CYS A 51 5.60 6.88 24.29
CA CYS A 51 6.62 5.88 24.59
C CYS A 51 6.62 4.77 23.51
N ALA A 52 7.77 4.14 23.30
CA ALA A 52 7.94 3.12 22.26
C ALA A 52 6.94 1.94 22.40
N SER A 53 6.67 1.50 23.63
CA SER A 53 5.75 0.38 23.89
C SER A 53 4.30 0.70 23.52
N CYS A 54 3.83 1.93 23.79
CA CYS A 54 2.48 2.34 23.39
C CYS A 54 2.36 2.50 21.87
N VAL A 55 3.40 3.00 21.19
CA VAL A 55 3.42 3.07 19.73
C VAL A 55 3.34 1.67 19.13
N ALA A 56 4.21 0.74 19.54
CA ALA A 56 4.21 -0.61 19.02
C ALA A 56 2.87 -1.33 19.23
N ARG A 57 2.28 -1.21 20.43
CA ARG A 57 0.97 -1.79 20.74
C ARG A 57 -0.16 -1.18 19.92
N HIS A 58 -0.16 0.14 19.74
CA HIS A 58 -1.14 0.82 18.89
C HIS A 58 -1.03 0.38 17.43
N LEU A 59 0.18 0.28 16.89
CA LEU A 59 0.42 -0.20 15.53
C LEU A 59 -0.04 -1.66 15.36
N ALA A 60 0.29 -2.53 16.32
CA ALA A 60 -0.17 -3.92 16.33
C ALA A 60 -1.70 -3.99 16.36
N ALA A 61 -2.36 -3.31 17.30
CA ALA A 61 -3.82 -3.27 17.37
C ALA A 61 -4.44 -2.71 16.07
N GLY A 62 -3.83 -1.66 15.50
CA GLY A 62 -4.25 -1.06 14.24
C GLY A 62 -4.23 -2.05 13.08
N VAL A 63 -3.16 -2.82 12.91
CA VAL A 63 -3.04 -3.83 11.84
C VAL A 63 -3.97 -5.02 12.10
N TYR A 64 -4.06 -5.51 13.33
CA TYR A 64 -4.85 -6.68 13.69
C TYR A 64 -6.36 -6.43 13.70
N ALA A 65 -6.79 -5.17 13.71
CA ALA A 65 -8.20 -4.80 13.56
C ALA A 65 -8.74 -5.04 12.13
N PHE A 66 -7.87 -5.24 11.13
CA PHE A 66 -8.28 -5.46 9.74
C PHE A 66 -8.49 -6.95 9.41
N TYR A 67 -9.44 -7.18 8.51
CA TYR A 67 -9.81 -8.51 8.00
C TYR A 67 -9.25 -8.74 6.59
N PRO A 68 -9.00 -10.00 6.18
CA PRO A 68 -8.61 -10.34 4.81
C PRO A 68 -9.54 -9.72 3.76
N GLY A 69 -8.97 -9.20 2.68
CA GLY A 69 -9.71 -8.55 1.59
C GLY A 69 -9.85 -7.03 1.73
N VAL A 70 -9.49 -6.46 2.88
CA VAL A 70 -9.43 -5.01 3.12
C VAL A 70 -7.98 -4.57 3.28
N LEU A 71 -7.63 -3.46 2.61
CA LEU A 71 -6.31 -2.86 2.73
C LEU A 71 -6.10 -2.25 4.14
N PRO A 72 -5.05 -2.68 4.88
CA PRO A 72 -4.80 -2.19 6.22
C PRO A 72 -4.25 -0.75 6.21
N LYS A 73 -5.00 0.17 6.82
CA LYS A 73 -4.61 1.58 6.92
C LYS A 73 -4.18 1.94 8.32
N VAL A 74 -2.88 2.13 8.50
CA VAL A 74 -2.29 2.48 9.81
C VAL A 74 -2.33 3.99 10.02
N ARG A 75 -2.76 4.43 11.20
CA ARG A 75 -2.94 5.84 11.55
C ARG A 75 -2.14 6.22 12.79
N CYS A 76 -1.67 7.46 12.81
CA CYS A 76 -1.10 8.09 14.00
C CYS A 76 -2.14 8.09 15.14
N PRO A 77 -1.81 7.63 16.36
CA PRO A 77 -2.76 7.60 17.47
C PRO A 77 -3.22 8.99 17.94
N VAL A 78 -2.46 10.04 17.60
CA VAL A 78 -2.71 11.41 18.07
C VAL A 78 -3.41 12.24 17.01
N CYS A 79 -2.84 12.29 15.80
CA CYS A 79 -3.36 13.13 14.71
C CYS A 79 -4.33 12.40 13.78
N LEU A 80 -4.44 11.06 13.90
CA LEU A 80 -5.22 10.18 13.01
C LEU A 80 -4.81 10.22 11.52
N THR A 81 -3.75 10.94 11.18
CA THR A 81 -3.10 10.93 9.86
C THR A 81 -2.61 9.54 9.50
N LEU A 82 -2.83 9.14 8.24
CA LEU A 82 -2.31 7.88 7.71
C LEU A 82 -0.78 7.88 7.72
N LEU A 83 -0.21 6.72 8.06
CA LEU A 83 1.24 6.53 8.14
C LEU A 83 1.71 5.66 6.98
N ASN A 84 2.68 6.16 6.22
CA ASN A 84 3.42 5.32 5.29
C ASN A 84 4.22 4.26 6.07
N LYS A 85 4.33 3.04 5.54
CA LYS A 85 5.08 1.92 6.14
C LYS A 85 6.46 2.32 6.64
N SER A 86 7.23 3.08 5.86
CA SER A 86 8.58 3.53 6.24
C SER A 86 8.61 4.35 7.53
N GLN A 87 7.53 5.06 7.86
CA GLN A 87 7.44 5.90 9.05
C GLN A 87 7.28 5.06 10.32
N TRP A 88 6.57 3.93 10.25
CA TRP A 88 6.19 3.17 11.44
C TRP A 88 6.84 1.78 11.58
N GLN A 89 7.36 1.20 10.49
CA GLN A 89 7.91 -0.16 10.51
C GLN A 89 9.05 -0.33 11.53
N LYS A 90 9.87 0.70 11.71
CA LYS A 90 11.00 0.71 12.66
C LYS A 90 10.58 0.50 14.12
N PHE A 91 9.34 0.80 14.49
CA PHE A 91 8.84 0.62 15.86
C PHE A 91 8.34 -0.79 16.15
N VAL A 92 8.21 -1.64 15.11
CA VAL A 92 7.79 -3.04 15.23
C VAL A 92 8.84 -4.02 14.72
N GLN A 93 9.92 -3.53 14.10
CA GLN A 93 11.08 -4.32 13.71
C GLN A 93 12.01 -4.57 14.89
N LYS A 94 12.70 -5.73 14.87
CA LYS A 94 13.82 -5.96 15.78
C LYS A 94 14.98 -5.07 15.38
N GLU A 95 15.50 -4.26 16.30
CA GLU A 95 16.82 -3.66 16.10
C GLU A 95 17.88 -4.78 16.13
N PRO A 96 18.74 -4.87 15.11
CA PRO A 96 19.80 -5.86 15.11
C PRO A 96 20.98 -5.31 15.92
N GLN A 97 20.94 -5.37 17.26
CA GLN A 97 22.15 -5.55 18.09
C GLN A 97 21.91 -5.75 19.60
N GLN A 98 22.70 -6.70 20.11
CA GLN A 98 23.25 -6.87 21.46
C GLN A 98 22.32 -7.41 22.56
N GLN A 99 22.46 -8.73 22.73
CA GLN A 99 22.64 -9.43 24.00
C GLN A 99 22.16 -8.74 25.28
N GLU A 100 21.29 -9.49 25.97
CA GLU A 100 21.00 -9.48 27.41
C GLU A 100 19.73 -8.74 27.87
N GLN A 101 18.75 -9.59 28.21
CA GLN A 101 17.87 -9.46 29.38
C GLN A 101 16.82 -8.36 29.34
N GLU A 102 15.94 -8.38 28.35
CA GLU A 102 14.53 -8.03 28.61
C GLU A 102 13.63 -8.72 27.59
N GLN A 103 12.50 -9.24 28.07
CA GLN A 103 11.51 -9.96 27.28
C GLN A 103 10.74 -8.95 26.42
N VAL A 104 11.41 -8.37 25.43
CA VAL A 104 10.80 -7.41 24.50
C VAL A 104 9.83 -8.18 23.61
N ASP A 105 8.54 -7.82 23.69
CA ASP A 105 7.49 -8.38 22.83
C ASP A 105 7.92 -8.29 21.36
N ASP A 106 8.08 -9.45 20.72
CA ASP A 106 8.47 -9.56 19.33
C ASP A 106 7.29 -9.17 18.43
N ASN A 107 7.25 -7.89 18.03
CA ASN A 107 6.21 -7.34 17.15
C ASN A 107 6.51 -7.54 15.66
N SER A 108 7.52 -8.33 15.27
CA SER A 108 7.86 -8.56 13.86
C SER A 108 6.68 -9.17 13.06
N HIS A 109 5.85 -9.97 13.73
CA HIS A 109 4.62 -10.54 13.18
C HIS A 109 3.61 -9.49 12.66
N VAL A 110 3.68 -8.25 13.14
CA VAL A 110 2.82 -7.15 12.70
C VAL A 110 3.08 -6.82 11.23
N LEU A 111 4.35 -6.80 10.80
CA LEU A 111 4.71 -6.55 9.41
C LEU A 111 4.29 -7.69 8.50
N ASP A 112 4.47 -8.93 8.95
CA ASP A 112 4.03 -10.12 8.20
C ASP A 112 2.51 -10.10 8.01
N LYS A 113 1.76 -9.82 9.09
CA LYS A 113 0.31 -9.69 9.04
C LYS A 113 -0.13 -8.58 8.09
N TYR A 114 0.50 -7.41 8.17
CA TYR A 114 0.24 -6.27 7.28
C TYR A 114 0.45 -6.64 5.80
N ALA A 115 1.58 -7.27 5.48
CA ALA A 115 1.89 -7.71 4.12
C ALA A 115 0.91 -8.78 3.61
N VAL A 116 0.52 -9.73 4.47
CA VAL A 116 -0.49 -10.75 4.16
C VAL A 116 -1.84 -10.12 3.82
N LEU A 117 -2.32 -9.16 4.61
CA LEU A 117 -3.59 -8.47 4.34
C LEU A 117 -3.58 -7.73 2.99
N CYS A 118 -2.46 -7.06 2.67
CA CYS A 118 -2.29 -6.40 1.37
C CYS A 118 -2.31 -7.40 0.22
N ARG A 119 -1.59 -8.53 0.33
CA ARG A 119 -1.58 -9.59 -0.69
C ARG A 119 -2.96 -10.21 -0.89
N GLN A 120 -3.68 -10.51 0.21
CA GLN A 120 -5.01 -11.10 0.18
C GLN A 120 -6.03 -10.18 -0.50
N SER A 121 -5.90 -8.86 -0.34
CA SER A 121 -6.75 -7.87 -1.02
C SER A 121 -6.61 -7.92 -2.55
N CYS A 122 -5.45 -8.35 -3.05
CA CYS A 122 -5.18 -8.57 -4.47
C CYS A 122 -5.25 -10.05 -4.89
N GLY A 123 -5.75 -10.92 -4.01
CA GLY A 123 -5.78 -12.37 -4.21
C GLY A 123 -7.07 -12.89 -4.83
N PHE A 124 -6.97 -14.06 -5.46
CA PHE A 124 -8.11 -14.89 -5.90
C PHE A 124 -7.62 -16.30 -6.23
N GLN A 125 -8.52 -17.26 -6.32
CA GLN A 125 -8.14 -18.61 -6.73
C GLN A 125 -7.81 -18.64 -8.22
N SER A 126 -6.53 -18.83 -8.55
CA SER A 126 -6.10 -18.97 -9.95
C SER A 126 -6.63 -20.30 -10.54
N PRO A 127 -7.12 -20.32 -11.81
CA PRO A 127 -7.68 -21.52 -12.43
C PRO A 127 -6.70 -22.70 -12.54
N CYS A 128 -5.39 -22.44 -12.53
CA CYS A 128 -4.38 -23.43 -12.87
C CYS A 128 -3.64 -24.04 -11.68
N CYS A 129 -3.54 -23.35 -10.54
CA CYS A 129 -2.61 -23.75 -9.49
C CYS A 129 -3.20 -23.99 -8.10
N HIS A 130 -4.51 -23.80 -7.88
CA HIS A 130 -5.16 -23.97 -6.56
C HIS A 130 -4.39 -23.35 -5.38
N ASN A 131 -3.51 -22.38 -5.65
CA ASN A 131 -2.66 -21.76 -4.65
C ASN A 131 -3.51 -20.77 -3.86
N ALA A 132 -3.76 -21.08 -2.59
CA ALA A 132 -4.55 -20.25 -1.68
C ALA A 132 -3.90 -18.87 -1.44
N ASP A 133 -2.59 -18.76 -1.61
CA ASP A 133 -1.82 -17.52 -1.41
C ASP A 133 -1.57 -16.77 -2.73
N TYR A 134 -2.24 -17.15 -3.81
CA TYR A 134 -2.09 -16.46 -5.10
C TYR A 134 -2.52 -14.99 -4.99
N THR A 135 -1.66 -14.08 -5.47
CA THR A 135 -1.90 -12.64 -5.49
C THR A 135 -1.45 -11.98 -6.79
N MET A 136 -2.20 -10.98 -7.24
CA MET A 136 -1.79 -10.10 -8.33
C MET A 136 -0.75 -9.07 -7.89
N LEU A 137 -0.56 -8.84 -6.58
CA LEU A 137 0.35 -7.82 -6.06
C LEU A 137 1.80 -8.15 -6.44
N PRO A 138 2.50 -7.31 -7.24
CA PRO A 138 3.92 -7.51 -7.53
C PRO A 138 4.78 -7.39 -6.27
N HIS A 139 5.88 -8.14 -6.26
CA HIS A 139 6.91 -8.00 -5.23
C HIS A 139 7.62 -6.64 -5.40
N CYS A 140 8.27 -6.19 -4.34
CA CYS A 140 9.09 -4.99 -4.40
C CYS A 140 10.43 -5.35 -5.02
N ASP A 141 10.92 -4.54 -5.95
CA ASP A 141 12.24 -4.74 -6.55
C ASP A 141 13.30 -4.00 -5.73
N SER A 142 13.63 -4.53 -4.55
CA SER A 142 14.62 -3.91 -3.67
C SER A 142 16.06 -4.07 -4.17
N THR A 143 16.34 -5.06 -5.04
CA THR A 143 17.72 -5.39 -5.48
C THR A 143 18.09 -4.83 -6.86
N GLY A 144 17.12 -4.38 -7.67
CA GLY A 144 17.38 -3.86 -9.01
C GLY A 144 17.87 -4.91 -10.03
N ASP A 145 17.74 -6.20 -9.71
CA ASP A 145 18.17 -7.32 -10.57
C ASP A 145 17.14 -7.73 -11.63
N GLY A 146 16.02 -7.00 -11.72
CA GLY A 146 15.01 -7.26 -12.74
C GLY A 146 15.53 -6.92 -14.13
N GLU A 147 15.35 -7.81 -15.11
CA GLU A 147 15.56 -7.48 -16.51
C GLU A 147 14.64 -6.32 -16.88
N ASP A 148 15.21 -5.11 -16.91
CA ASP A 148 14.48 -3.90 -17.16
C ASP A 148 14.11 -3.81 -18.65
N LYS A 149 13.02 -4.51 -19.02
CA LYS A 149 12.38 -4.27 -20.31
C LYS A 149 12.08 -2.78 -20.44
N LEU A 150 12.73 -2.16 -21.41
CA LEU A 150 12.59 -0.75 -21.69
C LEU A 150 11.17 -0.48 -22.20
N VAL A 151 10.57 0.60 -21.69
CA VAL A 151 9.28 1.07 -22.18
C VAL A 151 9.56 2.13 -23.23
N GLU A 152 9.02 1.95 -24.43
CA GLU A 152 9.12 2.94 -25.49
C GLU A 152 8.09 4.05 -25.26
N LEU A 153 8.59 5.26 -25.00
CA LEU A 153 7.78 6.44 -24.74
C LEU A 153 8.03 7.52 -25.80
N THR A 154 6.99 8.29 -26.08
CA THR A 154 7.09 9.52 -26.88
C THR A 154 7.80 10.62 -26.09
N SER A 155 8.31 11.67 -26.76
CA SER A 155 8.97 12.79 -26.08
C SER A 155 8.09 13.45 -25.02
N LEU A 156 6.79 13.65 -25.31
CA LEU A 156 5.84 14.23 -24.36
C LEU A 156 5.63 13.34 -23.11
N GLN A 157 5.60 12.02 -23.30
CA GLN A 157 5.49 11.06 -22.18
C GLN A 157 6.77 11.04 -21.33
N VAL A 158 7.94 11.16 -21.96
CA VAL A 158 9.22 11.26 -21.24
C VAL A 158 9.28 12.54 -20.40
N GLU A 159 8.81 13.66 -20.94
CA GLU A 159 8.73 14.94 -20.21
C GLU A 159 7.80 14.88 -18.99
N ALA A 160 6.81 13.98 -18.98
CA ALA A 160 5.90 13.78 -17.85
C ALA A 160 6.48 12.91 -16.72
N LEU A 161 7.61 12.21 -16.93
CA LEU A 161 8.19 11.29 -15.94
C LEU A 161 8.60 11.97 -14.62
N PRO A 162 9.24 13.16 -14.60
CA PRO A 162 9.60 13.82 -13.34
C PRO A 162 8.37 14.14 -12.48
N GLU A 163 7.28 14.61 -13.10
CA GLU A 163 6.03 14.90 -12.41
C GLU A 163 5.37 13.61 -11.89
N LEU A 164 5.43 12.51 -12.67
CA LEU A 164 4.99 11.19 -12.21
C LEU A 164 5.72 10.76 -10.93
N LEU A 165 7.05 10.94 -10.87
CA LEU A 165 7.85 10.55 -9.71
C LEU A 165 7.49 11.37 -8.47
N VAL A 166 7.33 12.69 -8.61
CA VAL A 166 6.90 13.57 -7.50
C VAL A 166 5.52 13.14 -6.99
N ARG A 167 4.57 12.92 -7.91
CA ARG A 167 3.23 12.45 -7.56
C ARG A 167 3.22 11.07 -6.92
N ALA A 168 4.09 10.16 -7.36
CA ALA A 168 4.24 8.85 -6.75
C ALA A 168 4.76 8.94 -5.32
N VAL A 169 5.70 9.85 -5.03
CA VAL A 169 6.14 10.12 -3.65
C VAL A 169 4.98 10.63 -2.80
N GLU A 170 4.27 11.67 -3.25
CA GLU A 170 3.13 12.22 -2.49
C GLU A 170 2.03 11.18 -2.29
N PHE A 171 1.79 10.33 -3.29
CA PHE A 171 0.92 9.18 -3.19
C PHE A 171 1.39 8.20 -2.11
N CYS A 172 2.67 7.84 -2.06
CA CYS A 172 3.22 6.95 -1.04
C CYS A 172 3.00 7.49 0.39
N TYR A 173 3.07 8.82 0.58
CA TYR A 173 2.83 9.48 1.88
C TYR A 173 1.36 9.84 2.14
N HIS A 174 0.41 9.27 1.39
CA HIS A 174 -1.04 9.54 1.51
C HIS A 174 -1.43 11.02 1.34
N ARG A 175 -0.61 11.82 0.64
CA ARG A 175 -0.90 13.23 0.32
C ARG A 175 -1.53 13.41 -1.05
N GLN A 176 -1.50 12.36 -1.85
CA GLN A 176 -2.18 12.30 -3.13
C GLN A 176 -3.10 11.08 -3.20
N ASP A 177 -4.30 11.29 -3.73
CA ASP A 177 -5.30 10.25 -3.90
C ASP A 177 -4.94 9.29 -5.04
N THR A 178 -5.35 8.03 -4.91
CA THR A 178 -5.11 6.99 -5.92
C THR A 178 -5.75 7.36 -7.26
N SER A 179 -6.96 7.93 -7.24
CA SER A 179 -7.68 8.35 -8.43
C SER A 179 -6.92 9.42 -9.19
N GLU A 180 -6.43 10.45 -8.50
CA GLU A 180 -5.71 11.57 -9.11
C GLU A 180 -4.39 11.13 -9.72
N LEU A 181 -3.64 10.26 -9.03
CA LEU A 181 -2.41 9.67 -9.60
C LEU A 181 -2.73 8.89 -10.87
N TYR A 182 -3.75 8.04 -10.81
CA TYR A 182 -4.12 7.19 -11.93
C TYR A 182 -4.69 7.97 -13.12
N GLU A 183 -5.48 9.01 -12.88
CA GLU A 183 -5.99 9.92 -13.90
C GLU A 183 -4.86 10.67 -14.59
N PHE A 184 -3.88 11.18 -13.83
CA PHE A 184 -2.68 11.76 -14.41
C PHE A 184 -1.92 10.76 -15.28
N MET A 185 -1.74 9.52 -14.81
CA MET A 185 -1.10 8.47 -15.60
C MET A 185 -1.86 8.21 -16.90
N THR A 186 -3.19 8.13 -16.82
CA THR A 186 -4.06 7.87 -17.97
C THR A 186 -4.00 9.00 -19.01
N ASP A 187 -4.02 10.26 -18.56
CA ASP A 187 -3.91 11.44 -19.43
C ASP A 187 -2.55 11.51 -20.13
N LYS A 188 -1.45 11.35 -19.38
CA LYS A 188 -0.10 11.55 -19.92
C LYS A 188 0.44 10.36 -20.69
N PHE A 189 0.16 9.14 -20.25
CA PHE A 189 0.75 7.93 -20.81
C PHE A 189 -0.19 7.14 -21.72
N GLN A 190 -1.49 7.42 -21.72
CA GLN A 190 -2.46 6.89 -22.69
C GLN A 190 -2.35 5.36 -22.88
N ASP A 191 -2.00 4.90 -24.08
CA ASP A 191 -1.82 3.47 -24.43
C ASP A 191 -0.68 2.80 -23.68
N LYS A 192 0.22 3.58 -23.06
CA LYS A 192 1.39 3.10 -22.28
C LYS A 192 1.15 3.02 -20.78
N VAL A 193 -0.06 3.28 -20.29
CA VAL A 193 -0.37 3.26 -18.85
C VAL A 193 -0.04 1.92 -18.20
N GLU A 194 -0.40 0.80 -18.84
CA GLU A 194 -0.12 -0.54 -18.28
C GLU A 194 1.38 -0.82 -18.18
N GLU A 195 2.14 -0.48 -19.21
CA GLU A 195 3.60 -0.64 -19.24
C GLU A 195 4.25 0.21 -18.14
N VAL A 196 3.86 1.48 -18.02
CA VAL A 196 4.37 2.41 -16.99
C VAL A 196 3.97 1.94 -15.59
N LEU A 197 2.73 1.51 -15.40
CA LEU A 197 2.23 1.00 -14.12
C LEU A 197 2.99 -0.27 -13.70
N SER A 198 3.26 -1.18 -14.62
CA SER A 198 4.03 -2.39 -14.36
C SER A 198 5.46 -2.11 -13.87
N LYS A 199 6.02 -0.97 -14.26
CA LYS A 199 7.34 -0.47 -13.82
C LYS A 199 7.30 0.36 -12.55
N LEU A 200 6.17 1.01 -12.27
CA LEU A 200 5.99 1.83 -11.08
C LEU A 200 5.67 0.98 -9.84
N LEU A 201 4.77 0.00 -9.97
CA LEU A 201 4.29 -0.80 -8.84
C LEU A 201 5.42 -1.47 -8.03
N PRO A 202 6.42 -2.14 -8.63
CA PRO A 202 7.51 -2.78 -7.89
C PRO A 202 8.42 -1.79 -7.13
N LYS A 203 8.31 -0.48 -7.40
CA LYS A 203 9.12 0.56 -6.75
C LYS A 203 8.42 1.21 -5.55
N ILE A 204 7.14 0.92 -5.35
CA ILE A 204 6.38 1.45 -4.21
C ILE A 204 6.62 0.48 -3.05
N ASP A 205 7.50 0.80 -2.11
CA ASP A 205 7.86 -0.09 -0.98
C ASP A 205 6.69 -0.47 -0.08
N ASP A 206 5.77 0.46 0.14
CA ASP A 206 4.58 0.27 0.95
C ASP A 206 3.56 -0.63 0.22
N GLU A 207 3.33 -1.84 0.75
CA GLU A 207 2.43 -2.81 0.13
C GLU A 207 0.98 -2.32 0.06
N GLU A 208 0.51 -1.52 1.02
CA GLU A 208 -0.86 -0.98 0.97
C GLU A 208 -0.98 0.01 -0.19
N ARG A 209 -0.02 0.92 -0.34
CA ARG A 209 -0.02 1.89 -1.45
C ARG A 209 0.11 1.19 -2.79
N ARG A 210 0.99 0.20 -2.89
CA ARG A 210 1.15 -0.61 -4.10
C ARG A 210 -0.15 -1.34 -4.45
N ALA A 211 -0.79 -1.95 -3.47
CA ALA A 211 -2.06 -2.65 -3.65
C ALA A 211 -3.20 -1.70 -4.01
N ALA A 212 -3.29 -0.53 -3.37
CA ALA A 212 -4.31 0.46 -3.67
C ALA A 212 -4.27 0.91 -5.14
N LEU A 213 -3.07 1.21 -5.65
CA LEU A 213 -2.90 1.61 -7.05
C LEU A 213 -3.22 0.47 -8.02
N LEU A 214 -2.78 -0.75 -7.72
CA LEU A 214 -3.10 -1.93 -8.52
C LEU A 214 -4.61 -2.23 -8.55
N LEU A 215 -5.27 -2.20 -7.39
CA LEU A 215 -6.70 -2.45 -7.28
C LEU A 215 -7.51 -1.40 -8.02
N TRP A 216 -7.09 -0.13 -7.96
CA TRP A 216 -7.71 0.94 -8.73
C TRP A 216 -7.61 0.66 -10.24
N HIS A 217 -6.42 0.32 -10.73
CA HIS A 217 -6.22 -0.07 -12.13
C HIS A 217 -7.11 -1.26 -12.54
N LEU A 218 -7.12 -2.33 -11.75
CA LEU A 218 -7.91 -3.53 -12.02
C LEU A 218 -9.43 -3.30 -11.89
N SER A 219 -9.86 -2.30 -11.13
CA SER A 219 -11.28 -1.89 -11.09
C SER A 219 -11.72 -1.24 -12.40
N LYS A 220 -10.81 -0.51 -13.07
CA LYS A 220 -11.07 0.15 -14.37
C LYS A 220 -10.81 -0.78 -15.55
N ASN A 221 -9.82 -1.69 -15.43
CA ASN A 221 -9.41 -2.64 -16.45
C ASN A 221 -9.48 -4.06 -15.87
N PRO A 222 -10.69 -4.63 -15.72
CA PRO A 222 -10.86 -5.90 -15.02
C PRO A 222 -10.35 -7.09 -15.82
N ASN A 223 -10.31 -7.01 -17.15
CA ASN A 223 -9.71 -8.07 -17.97
C ASN A 223 -8.20 -8.08 -17.74
N THR A 224 -7.69 -9.18 -17.16
CA THR A 224 -6.27 -9.33 -16.87
C THR A 224 -5.82 -10.76 -17.11
N GLN A 225 -4.55 -11.03 -16.86
CA GLN A 225 -3.97 -12.37 -16.92
C GLN A 225 -3.34 -12.74 -15.59
N THR A 226 -3.51 -13.99 -15.18
CA THR A 226 -2.85 -14.49 -13.97
C THR A 226 -1.33 -14.44 -14.12
N ARG A 227 -0.61 -14.10 -13.06
CA ARG A 227 0.85 -14.02 -13.06
C ARG A 227 1.51 -15.39 -13.17
N CYS A 228 0.87 -16.43 -12.61
CA CYS A 228 1.43 -17.79 -12.54
C CYS A 228 1.32 -18.57 -13.87
N CYS A 229 0.21 -18.47 -14.58
CA CYS A 229 -0.03 -19.28 -15.80
C CYS A 229 -0.59 -18.48 -16.98
N LYS A 230 -0.68 -17.16 -16.87
CA LYS A 230 -1.18 -16.25 -17.93
C LYS A 230 -2.63 -16.52 -18.35
N ALA A 231 -3.38 -17.28 -17.56
CA ALA A 231 -4.80 -17.52 -17.81
C ALA A 231 -5.57 -16.19 -17.80
N ALA A 232 -6.38 -15.98 -18.85
CA ALA A 232 -7.24 -14.82 -19.00
C ALA A 232 -8.40 -14.87 -17.98
N VAL A 233 -8.51 -13.83 -17.17
CA VAL A 233 -9.51 -13.73 -16.10
C VAL A 233 -10.08 -12.32 -16.03
N CYS A 234 -11.27 -12.19 -15.47
CA CYS A 234 -11.82 -10.91 -15.06
C CYS A 234 -11.57 -10.69 -13.57
N PHE A 235 -10.86 -9.64 -13.18
CA PHE A 235 -10.58 -9.34 -11.78
C PHE A 235 -11.84 -8.95 -11.00
N LYS A 236 -12.89 -8.43 -11.66
CA LYS A 236 -14.14 -8.03 -10.98
C LYS A 236 -14.92 -9.25 -10.49
N CYS A 237 -15.23 -10.20 -11.37
CA CYS A 237 -16.04 -11.39 -11.03
C CYS A 237 -15.24 -12.68 -10.85
N LYS A 238 -13.91 -12.64 -11.04
CA LYS A 238 -12.98 -13.78 -10.97
C LYS A 238 -13.25 -14.90 -12.00
N ALA A 239 -14.17 -14.69 -12.94
CA ALA A 239 -14.47 -15.67 -13.97
C ALA A 239 -13.30 -15.84 -14.95
N THR A 240 -13.16 -17.06 -15.48
CA THR A 240 -12.31 -17.36 -16.62
C THR A 240 -12.91 -16.77 -17.88
N ASN A 241 -12.05 -16.21 -18.75
CA ASN A 241 -12.37 -15.47 -19.98
C ASN A 241 -12.71 -13.98 -19.78
N HIS A 242 -12.24 -13.19 -20.74
CA HIS A 242 -12.52 -11.76 -20.84
C HIS A 242 -13.95 -11.53 -21.32
N HIS A 243 -14.63 -10.59 -20.67
CA HIS A 243 -16.00 -10.18 -20.99
C HIS A 243 -16.19 -8.67 -20.79
N ASP A 244 -15.10 -7.93 -20.93
CA ASP A 244 -15.05 -6.46 -20.94
C ASP A 244 -15.77 -5.80 -19.75
N GLY A 245 -15.68 -6.44 -18.58
CA GLY A 245 -16.31 -5.94 -17.36
C GLY A 245 -17.84 -6.09 -17.31
N ASN A 246 -18.48 -6.68 -18.33
CA ASN A 246 -19.91 -7.00 -18.37
C ASN A 246 -20.23 -8.21 -17.47
N CYS A 247 -19.95 -8.06 -16.17
CA CYS A 247 -20.12 -9.07 -15.14
C CYS A 247 -21.61 -9.18 -14.78
N ARG A 248 -22.44 -9.72 -15.70
CA ARG A 248 -23.91 -9.74 -15.57
C ARG A 248 -24.45 -10.57 -14.42
N ASP A 249 -23.61 -11.37 -13.74
CA ASP A 249 -24.08 -12.43 -12.84
C ASP A 249 -23.64 -12.28 -11.36
N PHE A 250 -23.02 -11.17 -10.95
CA PHE A 250 -22.50 -11.01 -9.57
C PHE A 250 -22.96 -9.75 -8.81
N VAL A 251 -23.76 -8.87 -9.43
CA VAL A 251 -24.16 -7.57 -8.84
C VAL A 251 -25.67 -7.53 -8.54
N GLU A 252 -26.24 -8.67 -8.15
CA GLU A 252 -27.59 -8.72 -7.60
C GLU A 252 -27.56 -9.45 -6.27
N GLU A 253 -27.18 -8.75 -5.20
CA GLU A 253 -27.60 -9.10 -3.83
C GLU A 253 -27.26 -7.93 -2.91
N GLU A 254 -28.19 -7.59 -2.02
CA GLU A 254 -28.20 -6.44 -1.09
C GLU A 254 -26.98 -6.36 -0.14
N ASN A 255 -26.08 -7.35 -0.24
CA ASN A 255 -24.92 -7.57 0.59
C ASN A 255 -23.58 -7.32 -0.11
N VAL A 256 -23.55 -6.81 -1.34
CA VAL A 256 -22.30 -6.60 -2.08
C VAL A 256 -22.02 -5.10 -2.26
N VAL A 257 -20.97 -4.57 -1.62
CA VAL A 257 -20.63 -3.14 -1.63
C VAL A 257 -19.26 -2.90 -2.25
N GLU A 258 -19.16 -1.96 -3.18
CA GLU A 258 -17.86 -1.50 -3.70
C GLU A 258 -17.26 -0.42 -2.79
N CYS A 259 -16.01 -0.62 -2.38
CA CYS A 259 -15.26 0.38 -1.63
C CYS A 259 -14.98 1.60 -2.50
N ARG A 260 -15.42 2.79 -2.08
CA ARG A 260 -15.22 4.05 -2.83
C ARG A 260 -13.75 4.50 -2.91
N GLY A 261 -12.89 4.01 -2.01
CA GLY A 261 -11.47 4.38 -2.00
C GLY A 261 -10.58 3.52 -2.90
N CYS A 262 -10.83 2.20 -2.95
CA CYS A 262 -9.99 1.26 -3.73
C CYS A 262 -10.74 0.50 -4.83
N GLY A 263 -12.06 0.68 -4.96
CA GLY A 263 -12.89 0.04 -5.98
C GLY A 263 -13.14 -1.46 -5.76
N VAL A 264 -12.69 -2.03 -4.64
CA VAL A 264 -12.85 -3.46 -4.34
C VAL A 264 -14.29 -3.77 -3.93
N THR A 265 -14.86 -4.81 -4.52
CA THR A 265 -16.14 -5.39 -4.14
C THR A 265 -15.99 -6.22 -2.86
N VAL A 266 -16.74 -5.86 -1.81
CA VAL A 266 -16.77 -6.53 -0.51
C VAL A 266 -18.14 -7.19 -0.33
N VAL A 267 -18.16 -8.44 0.11
CA VAL A 267 -19.38 -9.16 0.48
C VAL A 267 -19.63 -8.96 1.98
N MET A 268 -20.74 -8.32 2.33
CA MET A 268 -21.30 -8.28 3.68
C MET A 268 -21.79 -9.68 4.04
N VAL A 269 -21.27 -10.23 5.13
CA VAL A 269 -21.82 -11.44 5.75
C VAL A 269 -22.96 -11.05 6.69
N GLU A 270 -23.95 -11.94 6.87
CA GLU A 270 -25.12 -11.66 7.71
C GLU A 270 -24.72 -11.17 9.11
N GLY A 271 -25.29 -10.03 9.53
CA GLY A 271 -25.04 -9.40 10.84
C GLY A 271 -24.18 -8.13 10.82
N CYS A 272 -23.75 -7.66 9.65
CA CYS A 272 -23.05 -6.37 9.49
C CYS A 272 -24.00 -5.32 8.92
N ASP A 273 -24.37 -4.31 9.72
CA ASP A 273 -25.30 -3.24 9.34
C ASP A 273 -24.61 -1.98 8.79
N SER A 274 -23.28 -1.94 8.78
CA SER A 274 -22.52 -0.87 8.14
C SER A 274 -21.10 -1.29 7.73
N LEU A 275 -20.74 -1.01 6.47
CA LEU A 275 -19.37 -1.02 6.00
C LEU A 275 -18.81 0.40 6.05
N ARG A 276 -17.86 0.66 6.96
CA ARG A 276 -17.04 1.87 6.92
C ARG A 276 -15.65 1.50 6.44
N CYS A 277 -15.24 2.03 5.29
CA CYS A 277 -13.83 2.13 4.97
C CYS A 277 -13.20 3.12 5.96
N LEU A 278 -12.46 2.60 6.94
CA LEU A 278 -11.60 3.42 7.79
C LEU A 278 -10.29 3.75 7.09
#